data_AF-A0A6N6JRY7-F1
#
_entry.id   AF-A0A6N6JRY7-F1
#
_cell.length_a   1.000
_cell.length_b   1.000
_cell.length_c   1.000
_cell.angle_alpha   90.00
_cell.angle_beta   90.00
_cell.angle_gamma   90.00
#
_symmetry.space_group_name_H-M   'P 1'
#
loop_
_entity.id
_entity.type
_entity.pdbx_description
1 polymer ?
#
loop_
_entity_poly.entity_id
_entity_poly.type
_entity_poly.pdbx_seq_one_letter_code
_entity_poly.pdbx_strand_id
1 'polypeptide(L)'
;MLSPSEEKLQRALRWASLGLLLLLILAWWFRGGLPPPSEARSELLRPPRQSATSRKLFVHKLNGYEYMVEPVAEYDCAGLVVSTNYTWRDMFALAGSPIDTPDLGMVWDMNLQSGDLHKVSFWSGEFTLNFQHAPGVKFYMENAGNTHVLAASDDVYSQITSLRRGDQIRLRGALVNYYRTDWGPHWRKSSLTRTDTGNGACEVMFVESVEVLQRGTPLWYFLYGAAFWLLLVSLAGQAALFVRWATKPRPRPAMQEPLALPPALQPAGRQVPAALDAGAPHTGPGVAAAKAPGRNQREVEPWH
;
A
#
# COMPACT_ATOMS: atom_id res chain seq x y z
N MET A 1 25.32 20.99 -17.92
CA MET A 1 24.82 21.63 -16.68
C MET A 1 23.29 21.74 -16.76
N LEU A 2 22.59 21.72 -15.63
CA LEU A 2 21.17 22.08 -15.60
C LEU A 2 21.04 23.57 -15.94
N SER A 3 19.91 23.98 -16.51
CA SER A 3 19.59 25.40 -16.68
C SER A 3 19.32 26.04 -15.31
N PRO A 4 19.48 27.37 -15.15
CA PRO A 4 19.18 28.06 -13.89
C PRO A 4 17.76 27.80 -13.37
N SER A 5 16.78 27.64 -14.26
CA SER A 5 15.41 27.26 -13.92
C SER A 5 15.30 25.82 -13.44
N GLU A 6 16.01 24.88 -14.07
CA GLU A 6 16.07 23.48 -13.63
C GLU A 6 16.75 23.34 -12.25
N GLU A 7 17.79 24.13 -11.97
CA GLU A 7 18.45 24.14 -10.65
C GLU A 7 17.56 24.73 -9.56
N LYS A 8 16.84 25.82 -9.85
CA LYS A 8 15.83 26.39 -8.93
C LYS A 8 14.72 25.37 -8.65
N LEU A 9 14.21 24.71 -9.70
CA LEU A 9 13.20 23.66 -9.57
C LEU A 9 13.72 22.47 -8.75
N GLN A 10 14.93 21.98 -9.03
CA GLN A 10 15.53 20.90 -8.26
C GLN A 10 15.67 21.26 -6.78
N ARG A 11 16.08 22.49 -6.47
CA ARG A 11 16.17 22.98 -5.09
C ARG A 11 14.79 23.05 -4.43
N ALA A 12 13.77 23.54 -5.14
CA ALA A 12 12.40 23.59 -4.64
C ALA A 12 11.86 22.18 -4.33
N LEU A 13 12.05 21.22 -5.25
CA LEU A 13 11.64 19.82 -5.06
C LEU A 13 12.36 19.15 -3.88
N ARG A 14 13.65 19.46 -3.66
CA ARG A 14 14.40 18.96 -2.49
C ARG A 14 13.78 19.46 -1.18
N TRP A 15 13.55 20.76 -1.05
CA TRP A 15 12.91 21.32 0.14
C TRP A 15 11.48 20.83 0.33
N ALA A 16 10.71 20.70 -0.75
CA ALA A 16 9.38 20.11 -0.71
C ALA A 16 9.43 18.66 -0.20
N SER A 17 10.38 17.86 -0.67
CA SER A 17 10.54 16.46 -0.22
C SER A 17 10.88 16.37 1.27
N LEU A 18 11.73 17.26 1.78
CA LEU A 18 12.06 17.30 3.21
C LEU A 18 10.83 17.68 4.06
N GLY A 19 10.06 18.68 3.63
CA GLY A 19 8.82 19.07 4.30
C GLY A 19 7.76 17.98 4.27
N LEU A 20 7.60 17.31 3.12
CA LEU A 20 6.68 16.19 2.95
C LEU A 20 7.10 14.96 3.77
N LEU A 21 8.41 14.68 3.88
CA LEU A 21 8.92 13.62 4.74
C LEU A 21 8.62 13.90 6.20
N LEU A 22 8.84 15.13 6.67
CA LEU A 22 8.50 15.54 8.03
C LEU A 22 6.98 15.40 8.28
N LEU A 23 6.14 15.89 7.36
CA LEU A 23 4.69 15.76 7.46
C LEU A 23 4.26 14.28 7.47
N LEU A 24 4.90 13.43 6.66
CA LEU A 24 4.64 11.99 6.63
C LEU A 24 4.95 11.34 7.96
N ILE A 25 6.08 11.69 8.60
CA ILE A 25 6.49 11.18 9.92
C ILE A 25 5.49 11.64 10.99
N LEU A 26 5.15 12.94 11.02
CA LEU A 26 4.18 13.48 11.98
C LEU A 26 2.80 12.84 11.79
N ALA A 27 2.31 12.76 10.55
CA ALA A 27 1.03 12.14 10.26
C ALA A 27 1.03 10.64 10.57
N TRP A 28 2.14 9.94 10.38
CA TRP A 28 2.29 8.55 10.79
C TRP A 28 2.20 8.38 12.31
N TRP A 29 2.77 9.32 13.08
CA TRP A 29 2.74 9.30 14.54
C TRP A 29 1.36 9.60 15.12
N PHE A 30 0.66 10.60 14.56
CA PHE A 30 -0.62 11.06 15.11
C PHE A 30 -1.85 10.35 14.53
N ARG A 31 -1.74 9.65 13.39
CA ARG A 31 -2.85 8.85 12.86
C ARG A 31 -3.17 7.67 13.78
N GLY A 32 -4.46 7.36 13.95
CA GLY A 32 -4.90 6.24 14.79
C GLY A 32 -4.74 6.49 16.29
N GLY A 33 -4.56 7.75 16.69
CA GLY A 33 -4.66 8.16 18.09
C GLY A 33 -6.03 7.80 18.66
N LEU A 34 -6.03 7.23 19.87
CA LEU A 34 -7.27 6.84 20.55
C LEU A 34 -7.89 8.07 21.23
N PRO A 35 -9.22 8.24 21.15
CA PRO A 35 -9.89 9.38 21.77
C PRO A 35 -9.79 9.33 23.30
N PRO A 36 -9.79 10.50 23.98
CA PRO A 36 -9.96 10.55 25.43
C PRO A 36 -11.38 10.08 25.83
N PRO A 37 -11.60 9.68 27.10
CA PRO A 37 -12.91 9.26 27.59
C PRO A 37 -14.04 10.28 27.34
N SER A 38 -13.74 11.57 27.36
CA SER A 38 -14.71 12.65 27.12
C SER A 38 -15.27 12.68 25.70
N GLU A 39 -14.60 12.05 24.75
CA GLU A 39 -15.03 11.97 23.35
C GLU A 39 -15.70 10.62 23.03
N ALA A 40 -15.80 9.70 24.00
CA ALA A 40 -16.48 8.44 23.81
C ALA A 40 -17.98 8.65 23.66
N ARG A 41 -18.55 8.11 22.58
CA ARG A 41 -19.98 8.10 22.30
C ARG A 41 -20.70 7.18 23.29
N SER A 42 -21.89 7.59 23.72
CA SER A 42 -22.68 6.89 24.74
C SER A 42 -23.02 5.43 24.38
N GLU A 43 -23.12 5.16 23.08
CA GLU A 43 -23.41 3.87 22.48
C GLU A 43 -22.32 2.85 22.80
N LEU A 44 -21.06 3.30 22.87
CA LEU A 44 -19.92 2.45 23.18
C LEU A 44 -19.82 2.16 24.67
N LEU A 45 -20.55 2.87 25.53
CA LEU A 45 -20.48 2.70 26.99
C LEU A 45 -21.39 1.56 27.49
N ARG A 46 -21.70 0.61 26.61
CA ARG A 46 -22.57 -0.53 26.90
C ARG A 46 -21.99 -1.78 26.24
N PRO A 47 -22.18 -2.97 26.85
CA PRO A 47 -21.78 -4.21 26.21
C PRO A 47 -22.59 -4.46 24.93
N PRO A 48 -22.05 -5.22 23.97
CA PRO A 48 -22.78 -5.70 22.81
C PRO A 48 -24.08 -6.41 23.22
N ARG A 49 -25.14 -6.20 22.45
CA ARG A 49 -26.41 -6.90 22.64
C ARG A 49 -26.41 -8.16 21.81
N GLN A 50 -26.63 -9.29 22.48
CA GLN A 50 -26.75 -10.60 21.87
C GLN A 50 -28.11 -11.20 22.26
N SER A 51 -28.85 -11.72 21.29
CA SER A 51 -30.12 -12.42 21.55
C SER A 51 -30.28 -13.64 20.65
N ALA A 52 -31.21 -14.54 20.99
CA ALA A 52 -31.51 -15.69 20.15
C ALA A 52 -31.91 -15.26 18.74
N THR A 53 -31.44 -15.99 17.73
CA THR A 53 -31.83 -15.80 16.34
C THR A 53 -32.83 -16.88 15.91
N SER A 54 -33.73 -16.52 15.00
CA SER A 54 -34.64 -17.44 14.30
C SER A 54 -34.29 -17.59 12.82
N ARG A 55 -33.19 -16.97 12.38
CA ARG A 55 -32.74 -17.00 10.98
C ARG A 55 -32.32 -18.43 10.62
N LYS A 56 -32.65 -18.83 9.39
CA LYS A 56 -32.24 -20.13 8.85
C LYS A 56 -30.86 -20.02 8.21
N LEU A 57 -30.19 -21.16 8.10
CA LEU A 57 -29.00 -21.31 7.28
C LEU A 57 -29.28 -20.91 5.82
N PHE A 58 -28.36 -20.20 5.20
CA PHE A 58 -28.50 -19.67 3.84
C PHE A 58 -27.16 -19.63 3.09
N VAL A 59 -27.24 -19.52 1.77
CA VAL A 59 -26.08 -19.28 0.91
C VAL A 59 -25.91 -17.78 0.69
N HIS A 60 -24.72 -17.27 0.94
CA HIS A 60 -24.34 -15.89 0.73
C HIS A 60 -23.28 -15.76 -0.36
N LYS A 61 -23.34 -14.69 -1.16
CA LYS A 61 -22.37 -14.40 -2.21
C LYS A 61 -21.66 -13.09 -1.91
N LEU A 62 -20.34 -13.13 -1.87
CA LEU A 62 -19.49 -11.95 -1.69
C LEU A 62 -18.21 -12.11 -2.51
N ASN A 63 -17.81 -11.08 -3.24
CA ASN A 63 -16.56 -11.06 -4.01
C ASN A 63 -16.35 -12.26 -4.95
N GLY A 64 -17.43 -12.82 -5.51
CA GLY A 64 -17.37 -13.98 -6.41
C GLY A 64 -17.30 -15.35 -5.74
N TYR A 65 -17.41 -15.41 -4.40
CA TYR A 65 -17.42 -16.65 -3.63
C TYR A 65 -18.79 -16.91 -3.03
N GLU A 66 -19.12 -18.19 -2.86
CA GLU A 66 -20.29 -18.67 -2.15
C GLU A 66 -19.90 -19.14 -0.75
N TYR A 67 -20.65 -18.66 0.24
CA TYR A 67 -20.48 -19.00 1.64
C TYR A 67 -21.76 -19.66 2.12
N MET A 68 -21.62 -20.77 2.83
CA MET A 68 -22.72 -21.31 3.62
C MET A 68 -22.68 -20.64 4.99
N VAL A 69 -23.78 -20.00 5.39
CA VAL A 69 -23.86 -19.17 6.60
C VAL A 69 -24.94 -19.71 7.51
N GLU A 70 -24.58 -19.97 8.76
CA GLU A 70 -25.46 -20.41 9.84
C GLU A 70 -25.52 -19.32 10.92
N PRO A 71 -26.59 -18.54 10.99
CA PRO A 71 -26.80 -17.62 12.11
C PRO A 71 -26.96 -18.35 13.44
N VAL A 72 -26.25 -17.87 14.45
CA VAL A 72 -26.26 -18.44 15.82
C VAL A 72 -26.76 -17.46 16.89
N ALA A 73 -26.71 -16.15 16.62
CA ALA A 73 -27.32 -15.13 17.48
C ALA A 73 -27.55 -13.81 16.71
N GLU A 74 -28.57 -13.04 17.06
CA GLU A 74 -28.65 -11.63 16.65
C GLU A 74 -27.61 -10.82 17.43
N TYR A 75 -26.98 -9.86 16.77
CA TYR A 75 -25.86 -9.13 17.36
C TYR A 75 -25.82 -7.65 16.96
N ASP A 76 -25.66 -6.79 17.96
CA ASP A 76 -25.55 -5.34 17.84
C ASP A 76 -24.44 -4.85 18.77
N CYS A 77 -23.33 -4.43 18.18
CA CYS A 77 -22.12 -4.05 18.88
C CYS A 77 -21.75 -2.61 18.52
N ALA A 78 -21.50 -1.79 19.52
CA ALA A 78 -20.86 -0.50 19.34
C ALA A 78 -19.51 -0.52 20.08
N GLY A 79 -18.47 -0.03 19.42
CA GLY A 79 -17.10 -0.10 19.94
C GLY A 79 -16.17 0.92 19.31
N LEU A 80 -15.06 1.17 19.98
CA LEU A 80 -13.92 1.91 19.46
C LEU A 80 -12.97 0.91 18.79
N VAL A 81 -12.63 1.15 17.52
CA VAL A 81 -11.66 0.34 16.79
C VAL A 81 -10.25 0.65 17.30
N VAL A 82 -9.60 -0.34 17.90
CA VAL A 82 -8.21 -0.21 18.42
C VAL A 82 -7.18 -0.89 17.53
N SER A 83 -7.62 -1.85 16.70
CA SER A 83 -6.77 -2.54 15.74
C SER A 83 -7.56 -3.07 14.55
N THR A 84 -6.88 -3.24 13.42
CA THR A 84 -7.43 -3.78 12.18
C THR A 84 -6.36 -4.66 11.54
N ASN A 85 -6.73 -5.84 11.03
CA ASN A 85 -5.78 -6.75 10.39
C ASN A 85 -5.61 -6.53 8.87
N TYR A 86 -6.44 -5.69 8.25
CA TYR A 86 -6.38 -5.44 6.81
C TYR A 86 -5.25 -4.45 6.45
N THR A 87 -4.62 -4.69 5.32
CA THR A 87 -3.40 -4.01 4.87
C THR A 87 -3.69 -2.98 3.75
N TRP A 88 -2.67 -2.18 3.40
CA TRP A 88 -2.74 -1.29 2.24
C TRP A 88 -3.00 -2.04 0.93
N ARG A 89 -2.65 -3.33 0.84
CA ARG A 89 -2.92 -4.15 -0.35
C ARG A 89 -4.40 -4.40 -0.53
N ASP A 90 -5.14 -4.55 0.56
CA ASP A 90 -6.59 -4.77 0.57
C ASP A 90 -7.32 -3.47 0.19
N MET A 91 -6.81 -2.32 0.65
CA MET A 91 -7.30 -0.98 0.28
C MET A 91 -7.18 -0.67 -1.23
N PHE A 92 -6.23 -1.28 -1.93
CA PHE A 92 -6.07 -1.14 -3.39
C PHE A 92 -6.53 -2.39 -4.16
N ALA A 93 -7.20 -3.35 -3.51
CA ALA A 93 -7.59 -4.63 -4.10
C ALA A 93 -6.43 -5.38 -4.80
N LEU A 94 -5.18 -5.13 -4.38
CA LEU A 94 -3.94 -5.69 -4.94
C LEU A 94 -3.62 -7.10 -4.39
N ALA A 95 -4.43 -7.62 -3.47
CA ALA A 95 -4.31 -8.98 -2.95
C ALA A 95 -5.67 -9.69 -3.02
N GLY A 96 -5.83 -10.55 -4.03
CA GLY A 96 -6.93 -11.48 -4.12
C GLY A 96 -6.72 -12.69 -3.21
N SER A 97 -6.85 -12.51 -1.89
CA SER A 97 -7.18 -13.64 -1.00
C SER A 97 -8.51 -13.35 -0.29
N PRO A 98 -9.64 -13.79 -0.86
CA PRO A 98 -11.01 -13.55 -0.35
C PRO A 98 -11.40 -14.44 0.84
N ILE A 99 -10.40 -14.93 1.58
CA ILE A 99 -10.58 -15.79 2.77
C ILE A 99 -10.45 -15.01 4.06
N ASP A 100 -9.80 -13.85 4.03
CA ASP A 100 -9.62 -13.02 5.20
C ASP A 100 -10.49 -11.78 5.03
N THR A 101 -11.78 -11.98 5.27
CA THR A 101 -12.66 -10.86 5.55
C THR A 101 -12.12 -10.12 6.80
N PRO A 102 -12.28 -8.79 6.87
CA PRO A 102 -11.55 -7.98 7.84
C PRO A 102 -11.90 -8.34 9.29
N ASP A 103 -10.89 -8.30 10.16
CA ASP A 103 -11.03 -8.38 11.60
C ASP A 103 -10.89 -6.99 12.21
N LEU A 104 -11.81 -6.69 13.13
CA LEU A 104 -11.86 -5.47 13.89
C LEU A 104 -11.59 -5.79 15.35
N GLY A 105 -10.46 -5.31 15.85
CA GLY A 105 -10.20 -5.26 17.29
C GLY A 105 -10.94 -4.08 17.88
N MET A 106 -11.90 -4.34 18.76
CA MET A 106 -12.76 -3.32 19.35
C MET A 106 -12.71 -3.35 20.86
N VAL A 107 -12.92 -2.18 21.47
CA VAL A 107 -13.12 -2.02 22.92
C VAL A 107 -14.38 -1.22 23.19
N TRP A 108 -15.03 -1.49 24.32
CA TRP A 108 -16.25 -0.83 24.74
C TRP A 108 -16.30 -0.64 26.27
N ASP A 109 -17.36 0.00 26.74
CA ASP A 109 -17.76 0.12 28.14
C ASP A 109 -16.63 0.55 29.08
N MET A 110 -16.30 -0.23 30.12
CA MET A 110 -15.32 0.15 31.15
C MET A 110 -13.93 0.52 30.60
N ASN A 111 -13.50 -0.05 29.48
CA ASN A 111 -12.23 0.31 28.84
C ASN A 111 -12.21 1.75 28.32
N LEU A 112 -13.37 2.30 27.97
CA LEU A 112 -13.50 3.70 27.53
C LEU A 112 -13.68 4.66 28.70
N GLN A 113 -14.03 4.16 29.88
CA GLN A 113 -14.26 4.94 31.09
C GLN A 113 -13.05 4.98 32.02
N SER A 114 -12.16 3.99 31.94
CA SER A 114 -11.02 3.84 32.87
C SER A 114 -9.99 4.97 32.78
N GLY A 115 -9.94 5.67 31.64
CA GLY A 115 -8.92 6.68 31.34
C GLY A 115 -7.55 6.10 30.97
N ASP A 116 -7.37 4.78 31.04
CA ASP A 116 -6.07 4.13 30.84
C ASP A 116 -5.90 3.51 29.44
N LEU A 117 -6.91 3.59 28.57
CA LEU A 117 -6.86 2.94 27.25
C LEU A 117 -5.64 3.31 26.41
N HIS A 118 -5.17 4.57 26.51
CA HIS A 118 -3.99 5.06 25.79
C HIS A 118 -2.66 4.43 26.28
N LYS A 119 -2.69 3.72 27.41
CA LYS A 119 -1.55 2.98 27.98
C LYS A 119 -1.55 1.50 27.58
N VAL A 120 -2.53 1.08 26.77
CA VAL A 120 -2.65 -0.28 26.26
C VAL A 120 -2.22 -0.31 24.80
N SER A 121 -1.26 -1.17 24.49
CA SER A 121 -0.85 -1.48 23.12
C SER A 121 -1.76 -2.57 22.57
N PHE A 122 -2.28 -2.40 21.35
CA PHE A 122 -3.15 -3.35 20.66
C PHE A 122 -2.59 -3.73 19.29
N TRP A 123 -2.69 -5.01 18.94
CA TRP A 123 -2.40 -5.49 17.58
C TRP A 123 -3.28 -6.69 17.23
N SER A 124 -3.73 -6.74 15.98
CA SER A 124 -4.44 -7.91 15.45
C SER A 124 -3.43 -9.01 15.09
N GLY A 125 -3.71 -10.23 15.52
CA GLY A 125 -3.11 -11.45 14.99
C GLY A 125 -4.04 -12.10 13.97
N GLU A 126 -3.74 -13.35 13.62
CA GLU A 126 -4.69 -14.20 12.88
C GLU A 126 -5.86 -14.55 13.82
N PHE A 127 -7.06 -14.04 13.54
CA PHE A 127 -8.29 -14.25 14.31
C PHE A 127 -8.23 -13.85 15.81
N THR A 128 -7.30 -12.99 16.20
CA THR A 128 -7.08 -12.63 17.61
C THR A 128 -6.81 -11.15 17.77
N LEU A 129 -7.35 -10.57 18.85
CA LEU A 129 -6.94 -9.27 19.33
C LEU A 129 -5.94 -9.47 20.46
N ASN A 130 -4.72 -9.00 20.24
CA ASN A 130 -3.69 -9.05 21.25
C ASN A 130 -3.51 -7.67 21.89
N PHE A 131 -3.17 -7.66 23.17
CA PHE A 131 -2.93 -6.45 23.92
C PHE A 131 -1.81 -6.61 24.94
N GLN A 132 -1.17 -5.49 25.30
CA GLN A 132 -0.13 -5.43 26.30
C GLN A 132 -0.22 -4.12 27.08
N HIS A 133 -0.04 -4.19 28.39
CA HIS A 133 0.02 -3.02 29.26
C HIS A 133 0.93 -3.27 30.48
N ALA A 134 1.40 -2.20 31.10
CA ALA A 134 2.17 -2.28 32.35
C ALA A 134 1.27 -2.66 33.54
N PRO A 135 1.83 -3.16 34.66
CA PRO A 135 1.09 -3.33 35.91
C PRO A 135 0.42 -2.03 36.36
N GLY A 136 -0.80 -2.14 36.91
CA GLY A 136 -1.57 -1.00 37.41
C GLY A 136 -2.42 -0.26 36.37
N VAL A 137 -2.31 -0.60 35.08
CA VAL A 137 -3.23 -0.14 34.03
C VAL A 137 -4.59 -0.83 34.20
N LYS A 138 -5.67 -0.04 34.24
CA LYS A 138 -7.04 -0.55 34.31
C LYS A 138 -7.55 -0.94 32.92
N PHE A 139 -7.48 -2.23 32.63
CA PHE A 139 -7.99 -2.85 31.40
C PHE A 139 -8.88 -4.05 31.72
N TYR A 140 -10.04 -4.10 31.08
CA TYR A 140 -11.10 -5.09 31.29
C TYR A 140 -11.21 -5.96 30.03
N MET A 141 -10.75 -7.21 30.11
CA MET A 141 -10.66 -8.10 28.94
C MET A 141 -12.03 -8.45 28.37
N GLU A 142 -13.03 -8.59 29.23
CA GLU A 142 -14.44 -8.83 28.89
C GLU A 142 -15.08 -7.69 28.08
N ASN A 143 -14.42 -6.52 28.05
CA ASN A 143 -14.85 -5.32 27.35
C ASN A 143 -13.96 -5.01 26.14
N ALA A 144 -13.32 -6.04 25.59
CA ALA A 144 -12.54 -6.02 24.37
C ALA A 144 -12.79 -7.30 23.57
N GLY A 145 -12.80 -7.20 22.24
CA GLY A 145 -13.08 -8.35 21.38
C GLY A 145 -12.49 -8.21 19.99
N ASN A 146 -12.27 -9.35 19.35
CA ASN A 146 -11.91 -9.42 17.95
C ASN A 146 -13.13 -9.87 17.17
N THR A 147 -13.67 -8.99 16.32
CA THR A 147 -14.79 -9.32 15.45
C THR A 147 -14.30 -9.57 14.03
N HIS A 148 -14.36 -10.83 13.59
CA HIS A 148 -14.17 -11.22 12.21
C HIS A 148 -15.46 -11.00 11.43
N VAL A 149 -15.41 -10.20 10.36
CA VAL A 149 -16.62 -9.68 9.73
C VAL A 149 -16.88 -10.31 8.37
N LEU A 150 -18.05 -10.91 8.14
CA LEU A 150 -18.58 -11.27 6.83
C LEU A 150 -19.60 -10.21 6.38
N ALA A 151 -19.29 -9.42 5.36
CA ALA A 151 -20.17 -8.35 4.90
C ALA A 151 -21.39 -8.89 4.14
N ALA A 152 -22.58 -8.33 4.39
CA ALA A 152 -23.81 -8.75 3.70
C ALA A 152 -23.90 -8.27 2.24
N SER A 153 -23.07 -7.33 1.82
CA SER A 153 -23.00 -6.79 0.46
C SER A 153 -21.66 -6.11 0.20
N ASP A 154 -21.37 -5.83 -1.07
CA ASP A 154 -20.16 -5.09 -1.47
C ASP A 154 -20.13 -3.65 -0.90
N ASP A 155 -21.30 -3.02 -0.72
CA ASP A 155 -21.40 -1.70 -0.07
C ASP A 155 -20.98 -1.77 1.40
N VAL A 156 -21.53 -2.74 2.14
CA VAL A 156 -21.16 -2.98 3.54
C VAL A 156 -19.67 -3.33 3.64
N TYR A 157 -19.15 -4.14 2.72
CA TYR A 157 -17.73 -4.48 2.63
C TYR A 157 -16.86 -3.22 2.43
N SER A 158 -17.25 -2.33 1.53
CA SER A 158 -16.56 -1.05 1.33
C SER A 158 -16.61 -0.15 2.56
N GLN A 159 -17.71 -0.16 3.30
CA GLN A 159 -17.81 0.60 4.55
C GLN A 159 -16.86 0.05 5.61
N ILE A 160 -16.83 -1.28 5.79
CA ILE A 160 -15.95 -1.96 6.77
C ILE A 160 -14.48 -1.72 6.45
N THR A 161 -14.08 -1.88 5.19
CA THR A 161 -12.69 -1.66 4.75
C THR A 161 -12.26 -0.19 4.85
N SER A 162 -13.20 0.74 5.02
CA SER A 162 -12.91 2.15 5.31
C SER A 162 -12.68 2.45 6.80
N LEU A 163 -13.00 1.53 7.72
CA LEU A 163 -12.98 1.75 9.17
C LEU A 163 -11.57 1.65 9.73
N ARG A 164 -11.08 2.69 10.39
CA ARG A 164 -9.69 2.76 10.84
C ARG A 164 -9.59 2.75 12.35
N ARG A 165 -8.40 2.43 12.86
CA ARG A 165 -8.07 2.63 14.27
C ARG A 165 -8.44 4.05 14.71
N GLY A 166 -9.10 4.16 15.85
CA GLY A 166 -9.64 5.39 16.41
C GLY A 166 -11.09 5.68 16.01
N ASP A 167 -11.66 4.98 15.03
CA ASP A 167 -13.08 5.15 14.68
C ASP A 167 -13.99 4.54 15.75
N GLN A 168 -15.05 5.26 16.10
CA GLN A 168 -16.13 4.80 16.95
C GLN A 168 -17.29 4.36 16.06
N ILE A 169 -17.64 3.08 16.14
CA ILE A 169 -18.53 2.44 15.17
C ILE A 169 -19.64 1.68 15.87
N ARG A 170 -20.69 1.38 15.11
CA ARG A 170 -21.70 0.40 15.45
C ARG A 170 -21.92 -0.56 14.29
N LEU A 171 -21.93 -1.85 14.59
CA LEU A 171 -22.17 -2.94 13.67
C LEU A 171 -23.47 -3.64 14.08
N ARG A 172 -24.32 -3.94 13.09
CA ARG A 172 -25.56 -4.71 13.29
C ARG A 172 -25.65 -5.86 12.31
N GLY A 173 -26.13 -7.00 12.79
CA GLY A 173 -26.37 -8.20 12.01
C GLY A 173 -26.52 -9.41 12.91
N ALA A 174 -25.80 -10.49 12.60
CA ALA A 174 -25.85 -11.74 13.36
C ALA A 174 -24.45 -12.29 13.60
N LEU A 175 -24.24 -12.94 14.75
CA LEU A 175 -23.14 -13.89 14.90
C LEU A 175 -23.44 -15.13 14.06
N VAL A 176 -22.46 -15.62 13.33
CA VAL A 176 -22.62 -16.72 12.38
C VAL A 176 -21.48 -17.73 12.46
N ASN A 177 -21.79 -18.99 12.20
CA ASN A 177 -20.81 -19.92 11.68
C ASN A 177 -20.84 -19.84 10.15
N TYR A 178 -19.71 -19.97 9.47
CA TYR A 178 -19.72 -20.06 8.02
C TYR A 178 -18.59 -20.92 7.47
N TYR A 179 -18.74 -21.39 6.24
CA TYR A 179 -17.63 -21.94 5.45
C TYR A 179 -17.79 -21.53 3.98
N ARG A 180 -16.69 -21.58 3.23
CA ARG A 180 -16.70 -21.31 1.79
C ARG A 180 -16.96 -22.59 1.02
N THR A 181 -17.94 -22.59 0.13
CA THR A 181 -18.49 -23.82 -0.46
C THR A 181 -17.47 -24.58 -1.34
N ASP A 182 -16.54 -23.88 -1.96
CA ASP A 182 -15.45 -24.44 -2.78
C ASP A 182 -14.37 -25.16 -1.98
N TRP A 183 -14.31 -24.92 -0.66
CA TRP A 183 -13.32 -25.51 0.24
C TRP A 183 -13.85 -26.71 1.02
N GLY A 184 -15.13 -27.03 0.88
CA GLY A 184 -15.79 -28.04 1.71
C GLY A 184 -16.18 -27.50 3.10
N PRO A 185 -16.80 -28.35 3.95
CA PRO A 185 -17.50 -27.92 5.17
C PRO A 185 -16.56 -27.62 6.36
N HIS A 186 -15.53 -26.81 6.14
CA HIS A 186 -14.63 -26.32 7.19
C HIS A 186 -15.25 -25.09 7.87
N TRP A 187 -16.17 -25.35 8.79
CA TRP A 187 -16.87 -24.32 9.55
C TRP A 187 -15.92 -23.47 10.38
N ARG A 188 -15.88 -22.18 10.05
CA ARG A 188 -15.48 -21.11 10.97
C ARG A 188 -16.63 -20.88 11.94
N LYS A 189 -16.34 -20.93 13.24
CA LYS A 189 -17.36 -20.81 14.28
C LYS A 189 -17.23 -19.48 15.02
N SER A 190 -18.35 -18.84 15.31
CA SER A 190 -18.37 -17.66 16.17
C SER A 190 -18.27 -18.06 17.64
N SER A 191 -17.52 -17.28 18.42
CA SER A 191 -17.73 -17.25 19.86
C SER A 191 -19.09 -16.61 20.21
N LEU A 192 -19.77 -17.17 21.21
CA LEU A 192 -20.98 -16.64 21.84
C LEU A 192 -20.74 -16.16 23.28
N THR A 193 -19.50 -16.31 23.76
CA THR A 193 -19.07 -15.96 25.12
C THR A 193 -18.16 -14.73 25.03
N ARG A 194 -18.02 -13.96 26.11
CA ARG A 194 -17.17 -12.74 26.17
C ARG A 194 -15.93 -12.90 27.06
N THR A 195 -15.74 -14.08 27.64
CA THR A 195 -14.69 -14.39 28.61
C THR A 195 -13.74 -15.49 28.14
N ASP A 196 -13.96 -16.02 26.94
CA ASP A 196 -13.06 -16.93 26.27
C ASP A 196 -11.84 -16.21 25.72
N THR A 197 -10.72 -16.92 25.62
CA THR A 197 -9.43 -16.37 25.22
C THR A 197 -8.73 -17.32 24.24
N GLY A 198 -7.84 -16.78 23.42
CA GLY A 198 -7.06 -17.56 22.46
C GLY A 198 -7.84 -17.93 21.19
N ASN A 199 -7.42 -19.02 20.54
CA ASN A 199 -7.98 -19.46 19.27
C ASN A 199 -9.41 -19.97 19.46
N GLY A 200 -10.39 -19.29 18.86
CA GLY A 200 -11.83 -19.56 19.02
C GLY A 200 -12.60 -18.52 19.84
N ALA A 201 -11.92 -17.53 20.43
CA ALA A 201 -12.56 -16.42 21.14
C ALA A 201 -13.10 -15.30 20.23
N CYS A 202 -12.95 -15.46 18.92
CA CYS A 202 -13.34 -14.46 17.92
C CYS A 202 -14.85 -14.49 17.68
N GLU A 203 -15.50 -13.33 17.72
CA GLU A 203 -16.85 -13.20 17.17
C GLU A 203 -16.79 -13.23 15.64
N VAL A 204 -17.54 -14.13 15.02
CA VAL A 204 -17.71 -14.14 13.57
C VAL A 204 -19.07 -13.53 13.27
N MET A 205 -19.08 -12.35 12.68
CA MET A 205 -20.29 -11.55 12.49
C MET A 205 -20.63 -11.39 11.03
N PHE A 206 -21.83 -11.80 10.63
CA PHE A 206 -22.45 -11.36 9.38
C PHE A 206 -22.99 -9.94 9.58
N VAL A 207 -22.34 -8.95 8.97
CA VAL A 207 -22.64 -7.54 9.16
C VAL A 207 -23.57 -7.05 8.06
N GLU A 208 -24.71 -6.52 8.46
CA GLU A 208 -25.75 -5.99 7.57
C GLU A 208 -25.76 -4.45 7.57
N SER A 209 -25.29 -3.84 8.65
CA SER A 209 -25.23 -2.38 8.78
C SER A 209 -23.98 -1.95 9.54
N VAL A 210 -23.34 -0.93 9.01
CA VAL A 210 -22.22 -0.22 9.62
C VAL A 210 -22.65 1.22 9.84
N GLU A 211 -22.37 1.76 11.02
CA GLU A 211 -22.58 3.15 11.36
C GLU A 211 -21.30 3.70 11.97
N VAL A 212 -20.75 4.76 11.39
CA VAL A 212 -19.60 5.47 11.97
C VAL A 212 -20.12 6.61 12.83
N LEU A 213 -20.12 6.39 14.14
CA LEU A 213 -20.60 7.35 15.13
C LEU A 213 -19.65 8.55 15.27
N GLN A 214 -18.35 8.30 15.10
CA GLN A 214 -17.31 9.32 15.07
C GLN A 214 -16.03 8.76 14.41
N ARG A 215 -15.43 9.53 13.50
CA ARG A 215 -14.10 9.20 12.96
C ARG A 215 -13.02 9.57 13.97
N GLY A 216 -11.95 8.77 14.05
CA GLY A 216 -10.83 9.02 14.95
C GLY A 216 -10.01 10.25 14.53
N THR A 217 -8.96 10.02 13.74
CA THR A 217 -8.05 11.09 13.28
C THR A 217 -8.10 11.30 11.76
N PRO A 218 -9.25 11.71 11.18
CA PRO A 218 -9.44 11.74 9.73
C PRO A 218 -8.43 12.68 9.03
N LEU A 219 -8.12 13.83 9.64
CA LEU A 219 -7.13 14.76 9.10
C LEU A 219 -5.73 14.14 9.03
N TRP A 220 -5.27 13.47 10.09
CA TRP A 220 -3.94 12.83 10.09
C TRP A 220 -3.84 11.68 9.09
N TYR A 221 -4.93 10.93 8.93
CA TYR A 221 -5.02 9.91 7.89
C TYR A 221 -4.96 10.50 6.47
N PHE A 222 -5.65 11.61 6.23
CA PHE A 222 -5.60 12.33 4.95
C PHE A 222 -4.20 12.89 4.68
N LEU A 223 -3.61 13.59 5.66
CA LEU A 223 -2.27 14.17 5.55
C LEU A 223 -1.21 13.11 5.30
N TYR A 224 -1.31 11.94 5.94
CA TYR A 224 -0.41 10.81 5.69
C TYR A 224 -0.47 10.36 4.22
N GLY A 225 -1.68 10.13 3.68
CA GLY A 225 -1.86 9.72 2.30
C GLY A 225 -1.41 10.78 1.29
N ALA A 226 -1.79 12.03 1.52
CA ALA A 226 -1.40 13.15 0.66
C ALA A 226 0.13 13.36 0.67
N ALA A 227 0.76 13.36 1.85
CA ALA A 227 2.20 13.52 1.98
C ALA A 227 2.95 12.38 1.28
N PHE A 228 2.48 11.14 1.40
CA PHE A 228 3.07 9.98 0.72
C PHE A 228 3.07 10.16 -0.81
N TRP A 229 1.91 10.44 -1.40
CA TRP A 229 1.79 10.57 -2.86
C TRP A 229 2.55 11.78 -3.40
N LEU A 230 2.46 12.93 -2.72
CA LEU A 230 3.22 14.13 -3.11
C LEU A 230 4.72 13.91 -2.99
N LEU A 231 5.18 13.14 -2.00
CA LEU A 231 6.58 12.77 -1.85
C LEU A 231 7.03 11.92 -3.05
N LEU A 232 6.25 10.92 -3.47
CA LEU A 232 6.55 10.12 -4.65
C LEU A 232 6.61 10.96 -5.93
N VAL A 233 5.66 11.87 -6.15
CA VAL A 233 5.67 12.79 -7.29
C VAL A 233 6.91 13.68 -7.27
N SER A 234 7.27 14.22 -6.10
CA SER A 234 8.46 15.06 -5.93
C SER A 234 9.76 14.29 -6.22
N LEU A 235 9.87 13.05 -5.73
CA LEU A 235 11.01 12.17 -5.99
C LEU A 235 11.10 11.78 -7.47
N ALA A 236 9.98 11.46 -8.11
CA ALA A 236 9.93 11.19 -9.54
C ALA A 236 10.36 12.41 -10.37
N GLY A 237 9.92 13.61 -10.00
CA GLY A 237 10.38 14.85 -10.62
C GLY A 237 11.89 15.07 -10.49
N GLN A 238 12.46 14.77 -9.31
CA GLN A 238 13.92 14.83 -9.11
C GLN A 238 14.67 13.78 -9.93
N ALA A 239 14.16 12.55 -10.00
CA ALA A 239 14.73 11.50 -10.83
C ALA A 239 14.71 11.88 -12.31
N ALA A 240 13.62 12.47 -12.80
CA ALA A 240 13.52 12.97 -14.17
C ALA A 240 14.55 14.07 -14.47
N LEU A 241 14.73 15.03 -13.55
CA LEU A 241 15.76 16.06 -13.68
C LEU A 241 17.17 15.46 -13.65
N PHE A 242 17.42 14.45 -12.81
CA PHE A 242 18.69 13.74 -12.74
C PHE A 242 18.99 12.98 -14.04
N VAL A 243 18.04 12.22 -14.57
CA VAL A 243 18.18 11.51 -15.85
C VAL A 243 18.46 12.50 -16.97
N ARG A 244 17.70 13.59 -17.06
CA ARG A 244 17.95 14.65 -18.05
C ARG A 244 19.34 15.26 -17.90
N TRP A 245 19.83 15.47 -16.69
CA TRP A 245 21.19 15.94 -16.46
C TRP A 245 22.24 14.92 -16.89
N ALA A 246 22.02 13.63 -16.60
CA ALA A 246 22.93 12.54 -16.91
C ALA A 246 23.01 12.23 -18.41
N THR A 247 21.90 12.37 -19.15
CA THR A 247 21.83 12.08 -20.59
C THR A 247 22.13 13.28 -21.49
N LYS A 248 22.26 14.50 -20.93
CA LYS A 248 22.65 15.69 -21.71
C LYS A 248 24.04 15.46 -22.34
N PRO A 249 24.17 15.52 -23.68
CA PRO A 249 25.45 15.31 -24.34
C PRO A 249 26.45 16.38 -23.89
N ARG A 250 27.65 15.94 -23.50
CA ARG A 250 28.75 16.84 -23.15
C ARG A 250 29.53 17.16 -24.42
N PRO A 251 29.87 18.44 -24.68
CA PRO A 251 30.76 18.76 -25.78
C PRO A 251 32.05 17.97 -25.61
N ARG A 252 32.52 17.31 -26.68
CA ARG A 252 33.85 16.69 -26.66
C ARG A 252 34.85 17.80 -26.33
N PRO A 253 35.82 17.57 -25.43
CA PRO A 253 36.92 18.51 -25.29
C PRO A 253 37.48 18.75 -26.69
N ALA A 254 37.65 20.01 -27.08
CA ALA A 254 38.37 20.33 -28.29
C ALA A 254 39.68 19.55 -28.21
N MET A 255 39.99 18.73 -29.23
CA MET A 255 41.34 18.19 -29.34
C MET A 255 42.25 19.42 -29.25
N GLN A 256 43.13 19.46 -28.25
CA GLN A 256 44.18 20.47 -28.22
C GLN A 256 44.80 20.43 -29.60
N GLU A 257 44.80 21.55 -30.32
CA GLU A 257 45.57 21.64 -31.55
C GLU A 257 46.96 21.10 -31.24
N PRO A 258 47.48 20.14 -32.03
CA PRO A 258 48.78 19.59 -31.78
C PRO A 258 49.74 20.78 -31.62
N LEU A 259 50.45 20.81 -30.49
CA LEU A 259 51.39 21.87 -30.14
C LEU A 259 52.22 22.18 -31.39
N ALA A 260 52.03 23.37 -31.98
CA ALA A 260 52.78 23.74 -33.16
C ALA A 260 54.26 23.59 -32.82
N LEU A 261 54.97 22.70 -33.52
CA LEU A 261 56.38 22.45 -33.27
C LEU A 261 57.13 23.80 -33.34
N PRO A 262 58.02 24.10 -32.38
CA PRO A 262 58.85 25.29 -32.42
C PRO A 262 59.51 25.39 -33.81
N PRO A 263 59.67 26.60 -34.38
CA PRO A 263 60.19 26.78 -35.74
C PRO A 263 61.55 26.10 -35.97
N ALA A 264 62.33 25.86 -34.93
CA ALA A 264 63.59 25.11 -34.96
C ALA A 264 63.46 23.61 -35.32
N LEU A 265 62.27 23.03 -35.25
CA LEU A 265 61.97 21.63 -35.55
C LEU A 265 61.11 21.45 -36.82
N GLN A 266 60.82 22.54 -37.54
CA GLN A 266 60.14 22.46 -38.83
C GLN A 266 61.17 22.11 -39.91
N PRO A 267 60.96 21.07 -40.73
CA PRO A 267 61.93 20.70 -41.76
C PRO A 267 62.06 21.83 -42.79
N ALA A 268 63.29 22.28 -43.02
CA ALA A 268 63.61 23.29 -44.02
C ALA A 268 63.10 22.86 -45.40
N GLY A 269 62.42 23.79 -46.07
CA GLY A 269 61.62 23.56 -47.27
C GLY A 269 62.30 22.69 -48.33
N ARG A 270 61.64 21.58 -48.66
CA ARG A 270 61.93 20.82 -49.87
C ARG A 270 61.17 21.48 -51.01
N GLN A 271 61.91 22.09 -51.94
CA GLN A 271 61.36 22.58 -53.20
C GLN A 271 60.73 21.40 -53.96
N VAL A 272 59.46 21.56 -54.34
CA VAL A 272 58.74 20.65 -55.23
C VAL A 272 59.15 21.00 -56.67
N PRO A 273 59.64 20.06 -57.50
CA PRO A 273 59.82 20.33 -58.92
C PRO A 273 58.49 20.23 -59.67
N ALA A 274 58.39 21.09 -60.68
CA ALA A 274 57.22 21.32 -61.53
C ALA A 274 56.73 20.08 -62.28
N ALA A 275 55.42 20.09 -62.56
CA ALA A 275 54.68 19.09 -63.28
C ALA A 275 55.21 18.84 -64.70
N LEU A 276 55.19 17.56 -65.11
CA LEU A 276 55.22 17.16 -66.51
C LEU A 276 53.93 16.41 -66.83
N ASP A 277 53.28 16.93 -67.86
CA ASP A 277 52.00 16.56 -68.45
C ASP A 277 52.20 15.41 -69.45
N ALA A 278 51.34 14.40 -69.45
CA ALA A 278 51.20 13.44 -70.56
C ALA A 278 49.90 12.60 -70.47
N GLY A 279 48.92 12.94 -71.32
CA GLY A 279 48.30 12.00 -72.27
C GLY A 279 47.31 10.94 -71.77
N ALA A 280 46.02 11.17 -72.08
CA ALA A 280 44.88 10.23 -72.02
C ALA A 280 44.93 9.12 -73.11
N PRO A 281 43.87 8.33 -73.38
CA PRO A 281 42.90 7.57 -72.55
C PRO A 281 42.78 6.08 -72.98
N HIS A 282 42.17 5.20 -72.16
CA HIS A 282 41.60 3.94 -72.67
C HIS A 282 40.31 3.52 -71.94
N THR A 283 39.45 2.86 -72.71
CA THR A 283 38.00 2.67 -72.60
C THR A 283 37.58 1.26 -72.16
N GLY A 284 36.60 1.16 -71.25
CA GLY A 284 35.52 0.14 -71.20
C GLY A 284 35.85 -1.31 -70.76
N PRO A 285 34.84 -2.20 -70.65
CA PRO A 285 33.83 -2.20 -69.58
C PRO A 285 33.56 -3.59 -68.93
N GLY A 286 32.91 -3.57 -67.75
CA GLY A 286 31.94 -4.59 -67.31
C GLY A 286 32.44 -5.92 -66.69
N VAL A 287 31.80 -6.34 -65.59
CA VAL A 287 31.04 -7.61 -65.44
C VAL A 287 30.71 -7.82 -63.95
N ALA A 288 29.44 -8.13 -63.72
CA ALA A 288 28.83 -8.53 -62.46
C ALA A 288 29.18 -9.98 -62.08
N ALA A 289 29.16 -10.31 -60.78
CA ALA A 289 28.78 -11.65 -60.32
C ALA A 289 28.39 -11.65 -58.84
N ALA A 290 27.26 -12.31 -58.57
CA ALA A 290 26.62 -12.51 -57.28
C ALA A 290 27.27 -13.67 -56.48
N LYS A 291 27.06 -13.68 -55.15
CA LYS A 291 26.67 -14.91 -54.42
C LYS A 291 26.08 -14.61 -53.03
N ALA A 292 24.80 -14.98 -52.93
CA ALA A 292 23.89 -15.43 -51.87
C ALA A 292 24.34 -15.63 -50.39
N PRO A 293 23.37 -15.73 -49.45
CA PRO A 293 23.52 -15.42 -48.03
C PRO A 293 23.69 -16.65 -47.11
N GLY A 294 24.41 -16.46 -45.99
CA GLY A 294 24.47 -17.42 -44.89
C GLY A 294 23.30 -17.23 -43.94
N ARG A 295 22.29 -18.09 -44.08
CA ARG A 295 21.19 -18.32 -43.13
C ARG A 295 21.71 -19.30 -42.07
N ASN A 296 21.68 -18.94 -40.79
CA ASN A 296 21.67 -19.93 -39.70
C ASN A 296 20.54 -19.57 -38.73
N GLN A 297 19.45 -20.31 -38.88
CA GLN A 297 18.46 -20.56 -37.84
C GLN A 297 18.95 -21.72 -36.97
N ARG A 298 18.53 -21.68 -35.70
CA ARG A 298 18.41 -22.72 -34.66
C ARG A 298 18.92 -22.11 -33.34
N GLU A 299 18.28 -22.24 -32.20
CA GLU A 299 17.16 -23.08 -31.82
C GLU A 299 16.54 -22.45 -30.55
N VAL A 300 15.22 -22.54 -30.47
CA VAL A 300 14.43 -22.31 -29.27
C VAL A 300 14.47 -23.61 -28.48
N GLU A 301 14.78 -23.57 -27.19
CA GLU A 301 14.14 -24.49 -26.23
C GLU A 301 13.89 -23.81 -24.87
N PRO A 302 12.75 -24.10 -24.21
CA PRO A 302 12.40 -23.58 -22.89
C PRO A 302 12.55 -24.64 -21.78
N TRP A 303 12.25 -24.20 -20.55
CA TRP A 303 11.91 -24.95 -19.32
C TRP A 303 13.04 -25.19 -18.30
N HIS A 304 13.00 -24.39 -17.21
CA HIS A 304 12.53 -24.82 -15.89
C HIS A 304 11.98 -23.62 -15.11
#